data_AF-A0A329ZD13-F1
#
_entry.id   AF-A0A329ZD13-F1
#
_cell.length_a   1.000
_cell.length_b   1.000
_cell.length_c   1.000
_cell.angle_alpha   90.00
_cell.angle_beta   90.00
_cell.angle_gamma   90.00
#
_symmetry.space_group_name_H-M   'P 1'
#
loop_
_entity.id
_entity.type
_entity.pdbx_description
1 polymer ?
#
loop_
_entity_poly.entity_id
_entity_poly.type
_entity_poly.pdbx_seq_one_letter_code
_entity_poly.pdbx_strand_id
1 'polypeptide(L)'
;MLYVVSKPHCVLDAKVPKVEISTQSKTERQAFYYAINPELKAPFYALCNGKSLTLFEANGQNLSKEFLCEELFINGFDNETFALLKQYLSTSIQSLKQTLAQDSKTPKKPDTWYLARELPKAILSPKKQAKSRYFGCTAYFTRQSWDIVTQNIKNFTDKGDVVLEVESSGSFKVLENGRNTPISYLE
;
A
#
# COMPACT_ATOMS: atom_id res chain seq x y z
N MET A 1 -27.11 -8.84 5.27
CA MET A 1 -25.91 -9.71 5.23
C MET A 1 -25.81 -10.37 3.88
N LEU A 2 -24.60 -10.45 3.33
CA LEU A 2 -24.28 -11.13 2.07
C LEU A 2 -23.58 -12.45 2.36
N TYR A 3 -24.00 -13.50 1.67
CA TYR A 3 -23.39 -14.83 1.75
C TYR A 3 -22.80 -15.22 0.40
N VAL A 4 -21.61 -15.82 0.42
CA VAL A 4 -20.96 -16.40 -0.76
C VAL A 4 -20.68 -17.86 -0.45
N VAL A 5 -21.27 -18.77 -1.22
CA VAL A 5 -21.17 -20.23 -1.01
C VAL A 5 -21.50 -20.60 0.46
N SER A 6 -22.63 -20.07 0.95
CA SER A 6 -23.12 -20.30 2.32
C SER A 6 -22.22 -19.82 3.46
N LYS A 7 -21.18 -19.01 3.17
CA LYS A 7 -20.34 -18.36 4.18
C LYS A 7 -20.67 -16.87 4.28
N PRO A 8 -20.78 -16.30 5.50
CA PRO A 8 -20.90 -14.85 5.66
C PRO A 8 -19.73 -14.15 4.97
N HIS A 9 -20.05 -13.27 4.03
CA HIS A 9 -19.05 -12.58 3.21
C HIS A 9 -18.99 -11.09 3.51
N CYS A 10 -20.14 -10.46 3.67
CA CYS A 10 -20.21 -9.04 4.02
C CYS A 10 -21.37 -8.76 4.97
N VAL A 11 -21.07 -8.06 6.06
CA VAL A 11 -22.10 -7.48 6.94
C VAL A 11 -22.47 -6.10 6.43
N LEU A 12 -23.75 -5.83 6.25
CA LEU A 12 -24.26 -4.52 5.84
C LEU A 12 -25.05 -3.91 6.99
N ASP A 13 -24.68 -2.70 7.41
CA ASP A 13 -25.42 -1.90 8.38
C ASP A 13 -26.02 -0.67 7.69
N ALA A 14 -27.32 -0.46 7.88
CA ALA A 14 -28.06 0.63 7.25
C ALA A 14 -28.34 1.73 8.27
N LYS A 15 -28.06 2.98 7.90
CA LYS A 15 -28.31 4.17 8.70
C LYS A 15 -29.26 5.11 7.97
N VAL A 16 -29.84 6.06 8.70
CA VAL A 16 -30.66 7.12 8.10
C VAL A 16 -29.79 8.12 7.32
N PRO A 17 -30.30 8.82 6.29
CA PRO A 17 -29.50 9.68 5.41
C PRO A 17 -28.79 10.88 6.05
N LYS A 18 -29.09 11.19 7.30
CA LYS A 18 -28.45 12.24 8.09
C LYS A 18 -27.25 11.75 8.89
N VAL A 19 -27.11 10.44 9.05
CA VAL A 19 -26.03 9.83 9.81
C VAL A 19 -24.80 9.73 8.92
N GLU A 20 -23.69 10.26 9.43
CA GLU A 20 -22.38 10.16 8.80
C GLU A 20 -21.84 8.73 8.97
N ILE A 21 -21.24 8.22 7.90
CA ILE A 21 -20.68 6.86 7.82
C ILE A 21 -19.16 6.89 7.55
N SER A 22 -18.50 7.97 7.98
CA SER A 22 -17.06 8.16 7.82
C SER A 22 -16.24 7.11 8.58
N THR A 23 -15.01 6.90 8.12
CA THR A 23 -14.03 5.99 8.72
C THR A 23 -13.79 6.36 10.19
N GLN A 24 -13.68 5.36 11.08
CA GLN A 24 -13.45 5.51 12.52
C GLN A 24 -14.63 6.10 13.33
N SER A 25 -15.78 6.32 12.70
CA SER A 25 -16.99 6.77 13.39
C SER A 25 -17.56 5.69 14.33
N LYS A 26 -18.42 6.10 15.28
CA LYS A 26 -19.11 5.14 16.17
C LYS A 26 -19.99 4.16 15.40
N THR A 27 -20.56 4.61 14.29
CA THR A 27 -21.42 3.83 13.40
C THR A 27 -20.60 2.80 12.64
N GLU A 28 -19.44 3.20 12.12
CA GLU A 28 -18.48 2.29 11.48
C GLU A 28 -18.04 1.17 12.42
N ARG A 29 -17.66 1.51 13.66
CA ARG A 29 -17.28 0.52 14.68
C ARG A 29 -18.39 -0.47 14.99
N GLN A 30 -19.65 -0.02 15.01
CA GLN A 30 -20.79 -0.91 15.24
C GLN A 30 -20.88 -1.99 14.15
N ALA A 31 -20.78 -1.59 12.88
CA ALA A 31 -20.78 -2.52 11.76
C ALA A 31 -19.56 -3.46 11.78
N PHE A 32 -18.38 -2.93 12.13
CA PHE A 32 -17.16 -3.71 12.30
C PHE A 32 -17.32 -4.82 13.35
N TYR A 33 -17.89 -4.51 14.54
CA TYR A 33 -18.09 -5.50 15.60
C TYR A 33 -19.02 -6.65 15.19
N TYR A 34 -20.03 -6.37 14.37
CA TYR A 34 -20.86 -7.44 13.81
C TYR A 34 -20.05 -8.34 12.86
N ALA A 35 -19.18 -7.76 12.03
CA ALA A 35 -18.39 -8.52 11.07
C ALA A 35 -17.35 -9.44 11.72
N ILE A 36 -16.68 -8.98 12.78
CA ILE A 36 -15.66 -9.76 13.50
C ILE A 36 -16.23 -10.72 14.55
N ASN A 37 -17.56 -10.80 14.69
CA ASN A 37 -18.19 -11.74 15.61
C ASN A 37 -17.65 -13.17 15.37
N PRO A 38 -17.27 -13.94 16.43
CA PRO A 38 -16.74 -15.30 16.29
C PRO A 38 -17.57 -16.25 15.43
N GLU A 39 -18.89 -16.08 15.37
CA GLU A 39 -19.81 -16.89 14.57
C GLU A 39 -19.82 -16.48 13.09
N LEU A 40 -19.62 -15.19 12.80
CA LEU A 40 -19.75 -14.65 11.44
C LEU A 40 -18.40 -14.59 10.71
N LYS A 41 -17.41 -13.92 11.32
CA LYS A 41 -16.06 -13.69 10.75
C LYS A 41 -16.11 -13.27 9.28
N ALA A 42 -16.96 -12.31 8.95
CA ALA A 42 -17.09 -11.81 7.60
C ALA A 42 -15.83 -11.02 7.19
N PRO A 43 -15.25 -11.27 6.00
CA PRO A 43 -14.06 -10.55 5.54
C PRO A 43 -14.32 -9.07 5.26
N PHE A 44 -15.57 -8.71 4.94
CA PHE A 44 -15.98 -7.35 4.66
C PHE A 44 -17.13 -6.89 5.55
N TYR A 45 -17.23 -5.57 5.69
CA TYR A 45 -18.42 -4.91 6.19
C TYR A 45 -18.68 -3.63 5.43
N ALA A 46 -19.94 -3.23 5.37
CA ALA A 46 -20.38 -2.05 4.65
C ALA A 46 -21.37 -1.24 5.47
N LEU A 47 -21.32 0.07 5.29
CA LEU A 47 -22.32 1.00 5.79
C LEU A 47 -23.04 1.65 4.62
N CYS A 48 -24.35 1.82 4.74
CA CYS A 48 -25.16 2.53 3.77
C CYS A 48 -26.07 3.51 4.48
N ASN A 49 -26.12 4.76 4.04
CA ASN A 49 -27.08 5.74 4.52
C ASN A 49 -28.11 6.17 3.45
N GLY A 50 -28.15 5.46 2.33
CA GLY A 50 -29.00 5.78 1.18
C GLY A 50 -28.46 6.90 0.28
N LYS A 51 -27.36 7.57 0.66
CA LYS A 51 -26.62 8.51 -0.19
C LYS A 51 -25.30 7.92 -0.64
N SER A 52 -24.56 7.31 0.27
CA SER A 52 -23.34 6.57 -0.02
C SER A 52 -23.35 5.18 0.61
N LEU A 53 -22.60 4.29 -0.03
CA LEU A 53 -22.28 2.95 0.42
C LEU A 53 -20.75 2.89 0.60
N THR A 54 -20.30 2.63 1.82
CA THR A 54 -18.87 2.54 2.14
C THR A 54 -18.52 1.12 2.50
N LEU A 55 -17.53 0.54 1.82
CA LEU A 55 -17.06 -0.83 1.99
C LEU A 55 -15.69 -0.85 2.69
N PHE A 56 -15.53 -1.74 3.66
CA PHE A 56 -14.33 -1.88 4.49
C PHE A 56 -13.84 -3.33 4.54
N GLU A 57 -12.52 -3.50 4.64
CA GLU A 57 -11.90 -4.79 4.99
C GLU A 57 -11.92 -4.97 6.51
N ALA A 58 -12.49 -6.08 7.01
CA ALA A 58 -12.50 -6.39 8.44
C ALA A 58 -11.07 -6.64 8.96
N ASN A 59 -10.21 -7.24 8.13
CA ASN A 59 -8.79 -7.40 8.42
C ASN A 59 -8.05 -6.06 8.21
N GLY A 60 -7.80 -5.35 9.30
CA GLY A 60 -7.04 -4.09 9.30
C GLY A 60 -7.89 -2.82 9.27
N GLN A 61 -9.22 -2.92 9.25
CA GLN A 61 -10.17 -1.77 9.29
C GLN A 61 -9.86 -0.71 8.23
N ASN A 62 -9.40 -1.16 7.06
CA ASN A 62 -9.04 -0.25 5.98
C ASN A 62 -10.28 0.05 5.14
N LEU A 63 -10.44 1.33 4.78
CA LEU A 63 -11.41 1.74 3.77
C LEU A 63 -11.04 1.07 2.45
N SER A 64 -11.93 0.23 1.93
CA SER A 64 -11.75 -0.40 0.64
C SER A 64 -12.20 0.55 -0.47
N LYS A 65 -13.45 1.02 -0.40
CA LYS A 65 -14.03 1.92 -1.40
C LYS A 65 -15.31 2.57 -0.89
N GLU A 66 -15.54 3.82 -1.31
CA GLU A 66 -16.83 4.50 -1.17
C GLU A 66 -17.52 4.62 -2.53
N PHE A 67 -18.83 4.43 -2.55
CA PHE A 67 -19.69 4.49 -3.72
C PHE A 67 -20.86 5.44 -3.46
N LEU A 68 -21.19 6.30 -4.41
CA LEU A 68 -22.42 7.08 -4.34
C LEU A 68 -23.59 6.19 -4.77
N CYS A 69 -24.67 6.19 -3.98
CA CYS A 69 -25.85 5.38 -4.25
C CYS A 69 -26.54 5.80 -5.56
N GLU A 70 -26.53 7.10 -5.87
CA GLU A 70 -27.05 7.61 -7.13
C GLU A 70 -26.35 6.94 -8.31
N GLU A 71 -25.01 6.91 -8.31
CA GLU A 71 -24.23 6.25 -9.36
C GLU A 71 -24.47 4.74 -9.42
N LEU A 72 -24.56 4.07 -8.26
CA LEU A 72 -24.82 2.64 -8.19
C LEU A 72 -26.16 2.24 -8.81
N PHE A 73 -27.19 3.07 -8.64
CA PHE A 73 -28.57 2.74 -9.01
C PHE A 73 -28.94 3.20 -10.43
N ILE A 74 -28.04 3.94 -11.11
CA ILE A 74 -28.20 4.31 -12.52
C ILE A 74 -28.47 3.07 -13.36
N ASN A 75 -29.38 3.20 -14.33
CA ASN A 75 -29.74 2.16 -15.29
C ASN A 75 -30.14 0.82 -14.65
N GLY A 76 -30.72 0.86 -13.45
CA GLY A 76 -31.13 -0.36 -12.76
C GLY A 76 -29.95 -1.29 -12.46
N PHE A 77 -28.83 -0.72 -12.00
CA PHE A 77 -27.58 -1.43 -11.66
C PHE A 77 -26.76 -1.94 -12.85
N ASP A 78 -27.14 -1.62 -14.09
CA ASP A 78 -26.32 -1.89 -15.28
C ASP A 78 -25.36 -0.74 -15.56
N ASN A 79 -24.32 -0.64 -14.72
CA ASN A 79 -23.29 0.39 -14.82
C ASN A 79 -21.94 -0.11 -14.27
N GLU A 80 -20.86 0.56 -14.66
CA GLU A 80 -19.48 0.23 -14.27
C GLU A 80 -19.27 0.34 -12.76
N THR A 81 -19.94 1.26 -12.07
CA THR A 81 -19.82 1.43 -10.62
C THR A 81 -20.36 0.23 -9.86
N PHE A 82 -21.50 -0.32 -10.31
CA PHE A 82 -22.06 -1.55 -9.76
C PHE A 82 -21.25 -2.79 -10.18
N ALA A 83 -20.69 -2.81 -11.40
CA ALA A 83 -19.74 -3.84 -11.81
C ALA A 83 -18.50 -3.87 -10.90
N LEU A 84 -17.96 -2.70 -10.57
CA LEU A 84 -16.85 -2.55 -9.63
C LEU A 84 -17.22 -3.03 -8.23
N LEU A 85 -18.38 -2.64 -7.70
CA LEU A 85 -18.88 -3.14 -6.41
C LEU A 85 -18.96 -4.68 -6.39
N LYS A 86 -19.51 -5.29 -7.46
CA LYS A 86 -19.54 -6.74 -7.63
C LYS A 86 -18.12 -7.33 -7.62
N GLN A 87 -17.17 -6.70 -8.31
CA GLN A 87 -15.78 -7.16 -8.34
C GLN A 87 -15.15 -7.18 -6.94
N TYR A 88 -15.33 -6.12 -6.14
CA TYR A 88 -14.84 -6.07 -4.75
C TYR A 88 -15.43 -7.17 -3.87
N LEU A 89 -16.72 -7.50 -4.06
CA LEU A 89 -17.45 -8.48 -3.26
C LEU A 89 -17.32 -9.93 -3.75
N SER A 90 -16.77 -10.17 -4.94
CA SER A 90 -16.65 -11.51 -5.53
C SER A 90 -15.21 -11.96 -5.71
N THR A 91 -14.27 -11.02 -5.83
CA THR A 91 -12.86 -11.31 -6.05
C THR A 91 -12.17 -11.53 -4.71
N SER A 92 -11.28 -12.52 -4.64
CA SER A 92 -10.45 -12.68 -3.44
C SER A 92 -9.60 -11.43 -3.20
N ILE A 93 -9.45 -11.00 -1.95
CA ILE A 93 -8.65 -9.83 -1.58
C ILE A 93 -7.20 -9.96 -2.09
N GLN A 94 -6.66 -11.18 -2.11
CA GLN A 94 -5.31 -11.45 -2.63
C GLN A 94 -5.21 -11.15 -4.12
N SER A 95 -6.21 -11.57 -4.91
CA SER A 95 -6.27 -11.28 -6.34
C SER A 95 -6.48 -9.79 -6.62
N LEU A 96 -7.32 -9.09 -5.84
CA LEU A 96 -7.49 -7.63 -5.96
C LEU A 96 -6.19 -6.87 -5.69
N LYS A 97 -5.47 -7.22 -4.61
CA LYS A 97 -4.15 -6.64 -4.29
C LYS A 97 -3.12 -6.95 -5.38
N GLN A 98 -3.17 -8.14 -5.97
CA GLN A 98 -2.28 -8.53 -7.06
C GLN A 98 -2.58 -7.74 -8.34
N THR A 99 -3.84 -7.54 -8.72
CA THR A 99 -4.23 -6.73 -9.89
C THR A 99 -3.86 -5.26 -9.71
N LEU A 100 -4.19 -4.66 -8.54
CA LEU A 100 -3.80 -3.28 -8.23
C LEU A 100 -2.28 -3.10 -8.22
N ALA A 101 -1.53 -4.08 -7.70
CA ALA A 101 -0.07 -4.07 -7.72
C ALA A 101 0.52 -4.37 -9.11
N GLN A 102 -0.24 -4.94 -10.04
CA GLN A 102 0.18 -5.13 -11.43
C GLN A 102 -0.08 -3.87 -12.26
N ASP A 103 -1.21 -3.20 -12.07
CA ASP A 103 -1.53 -1.94 -12.74
C ASP A 103 -0.61 -0.78 -12.29
N SER A 104 -0.05 -0.87 -11.07
CA SER A 104 0.91 0.12 -10.57
C SER A 104 2.38 -0.17 -10.96
N LYS A 105 2.68 -1.31 -11.60
CA LYS A 105 4.05 -1.61 -12.02
C LYS A 105 4.36 -0.84 -13.29
N THR A 106 5.17 0.19 -13.14
CA THR A 106 5.95 0.74 -14.25
C THR A 106 6.58 -0.43 -15.01
N PRO A 107 6.39 -0.52 -16.35
CA PRO A 107 6.94 -1.61 -17.12
C PRO A 107 8.46 -1.64 -16.93
N LYS A 108 9.01 -2.81 -16.61
CA LYS A 108 10.45 -2.99 -16.45
C LYS A 108 11.16 -2.52 -17.71
N LYS A 109 12.26 -1.81 -17.54
CA LYS A 109 13.12 -1.44 -18.67
C LYS A 109 13.68 -2.71 -19.31
N PRO A 110 13.94 -2.72 -20.63
CA PRO A 110 14.59 -3.86 -21.27
C PRO A 110 16.01 -4.04 -20.73
N ASP A 111 16.51 -5.27 -20.72
CA ASP A 111 17.85 -5.61 -20.20
C ASP A 111 18.97 -4.75 -20.80
N THR A 112 18.83 -4.39 -22.08
CA THR A 112 19.76 -3.50 -22.80
C THR A 112 19.93 -2.14 -22.14
N TRP A 113 18.88 -1.62 -21.48
CA TRP A 113 18.93 -0.36 -20.76
C TRP A 113 19.84 -0.45 -19.52
N TYR A 114 19.77 -1.55 -18.77
CA TYR A 114 20.60 -1.76 -17.59
C TYR A 114 22.07 -2.01 -17.96
N LEU A 115 22.30 -2.80 -19.01
CA LEU A 115 23.65 -3.14 -19.48
C LEU A 115 24.39 -1.93 -20.08
N ALA A 116 23.67 -0.95 -20.62
CA ALA A 116 24.25 0.25 -21.24
C ALA A 116 24.55 1.38 -20.24
N ARG A 117 24.29 1.22 -18.93
CA ARG A 117 24.51 2.26 -17.93
C ARG A 117 26.00 2.53 -17.70
N GLU A 118 26.39 3.79 -17.78
CA GLU A 118 27.72 4.23 -17.37
C GLU A 118 27.89 4.15 -15.84
N LEU A 119 29.09 3.77 -15.38
CA LEU A 119 29.44 3.80 -13.97
C LEU A 119 29.44 5.26 -13.47
N PRO A 120 28.84 5.54 -12.28
CA PRO A 120 28.92 6.87 -11.68
C PRO A 120 30.37 7.32 -11.49
N LYS A 121 30.62 8.62 -11.65
CA LYS A 121 31.95 9.20 -11.51
C LYS A 121 32.51 8.95 -10.11
N ALA A 122 33.74 8.44 -10.04
CA ALA A 122 34.42 8.21 -8.77
C ALA A 122 34.64 9.54 -8.02
N ILE A 123 34.36 9.54 -6.72
CA ILE A 123 34.69 10.66 -5.84
C ILE A 123 36.16 10.52 -5.43
N LEU A 124 37.04 11.30 -6.06
CA LEU A 124 38.49 11.20 -5.88
C LEU A 124 38.98 11.73 -4.52
N SER A 125 38.22 12.62 -3.88
CA SER A 125 38.64 13.29 -2.63
C SER A 125 37.49 13.39 -1.62
N PRO A 126 37.13 12.29 -0.94
CA PRO A 126 36.09 12.32 0.09
C PRO A 126 36.51 13.21 1.26
N LYS A 127 35.67 14.19 1.62
CA LYS A 127 35.93 15.13 2.73
C LYS A 127 35.28 14.59 4.00
N LYS A 128 36.09 14.34 5.03
CA LYS A 128 35.58 14.05 6.36
C LYS A 128 34.92 15.32 6.92
N GLN A 129 33.70 15.20 7.44
CA GLN A 129 33.07 16.32 8.15
C GLN A 129 33.92 16.71 9.37
N ALA A 130 34.20 18.00 9.51
CA ALA A 130 35.08 18.57 10.55
C ALA A 130 34.41 18.70 11.94
N LYS A 131 33.15 18.26 12.11
CA LYS A 131 32.39 18.43 13.36
C LYS A 131 32.93 17.49 14.44
N SER A 132 33.19 18.05 15.64
CA SER A 132 33.70 17.31 16.80
C SER A 132 32.80 16.13 17.12
N ARG A 133 33.39 14.93 17.19
CA ARG A 133 32.68 13.69 17.54
C ARG A 133 32.73 13.51 19.05
N TYR A 134 31.59 13.17 19.65
CA TYR A 134 31.57 12.69 21.02
C TYR A 134 32.38 11.39 21.13
N PHE A 135 33.12 11.24 22.22
CA PHE A 135 33.92 10.06 22.51
C PHE A 135 33.00 8.81 22.53
N GLY A 136 33.38 7.76 21.79
CA GLY A 136 32.63 6.49 21.73
C GLY A 136 31.80 6.25 20.46
N CYS A 137 31.70 7.21 19.53
CA CYS A 137 31.01 6.99 18.26
C CYS A 137 31.95 6.33 17.23
N THR A 138 31.83 5.01 17.04
CA THR A 138 32.53 4.26 16.00
C THR A 138 32.10 4.76 14.62
N ALA A 139 33.08 5.08 13.76
CA ALA A 139 32.86 5.72 12.49
C ALA A 139 32.32 4.73 11.44
N TYR A 140 31.05 4.35 11.53
CA TYR A 140 30.39 3.61 10.47
C TYR A 140 29.89 4.58 9.41
N PHE A 141 30.59 4.57 8.27
CA PHE A 141 30.28 5.28 7.01
C PHE A 141 30.07 6.80 7.13
N THR A 142 30.88 7.58 6.41
CA THR A 142 30.57 9.01 6.29
C THR A 142 29.27 9.16 5.50
N ARG A 143 28.49 10.22 5.77
CA ARG A 143 27.30 10.55 4.96
C ARG A 143 27.61 10.53 3.46
N GLN A 144 28.80 10.99 3.09
CA GLN A 144 29.32 10.95 1.73
C GLN A 144 29.44 9.52 1.16
N SER A 145 29.86 8.53 1.95
CA SER A 145 29.87 7.13 1.52
C SER A 145 28.45 6.61 1.26
N TRP A 146 27.48 7.02 2.07
CA TRP A 146 26.07 6.63 1.88
C TRP A 146 25.45 7.28 0.64
N ASP A 147 25.80 8.54 0.38
CA ASP A 147 25.36 9.27 -0.82
C ASP A 147 25.89 8.57 -2.10
N ILE A 148 27.12 8.07 -2.09
CA ILE A 148 27.70 7.30 -3.20
C ILE A 148 26.90 6.00 -3.43
N VAL A 149 26.63 5.24 -2.39
CA VAL A 149 25.85 3.98 -2.51
C VAL A 149 24.46 4.29 -3.06
N THR A 150 23.81 5.33 -2.54
CA THR A 150 22.49 5.77 -2.99
C THR A 150 22.49 6.19 -4.45
N GLN A 151 23.51 6.92 -4.90
CA GLN A 151 23.66 7.31 -6.31
C GLN A 151 23.88 6.10 -7.22
N ASN A 152 24.67 5.11 -6.78
CA ASN A 152 24.87 3.88 -7.54
C ASN A 152 23.57 3.10 -7.69
N ILE A 153 22.82 2.89 -6.59
CA ILE A 153 21.52 2.22 -6.64
C ILE A 153 20.61 2.95 -7.64
N LYS A 154 20.42 4.26 -7.49
CA LYS A 154 19.59 5.07 -8.39
C LYS A 154 20.03 5.01 -9.86
N ASN A 155 21.32 4.85 -10.14
CA ASN A 155 21.81 4.78 -11.51
C ASN A 155 21.52 3.42 -12.18
N PHE A 156 21.48 2.34 -11.40
CA PHE A 156 21.29 0.96 -11.89
C PHE A 156 19.91 0.37 -11.61
N THR A 157 18.97 1.17 -11.09
CA THR A 157 17.60 0.73 -10.77
C THR A 157 16.58 1.73 -11.27
N ASP A 158 15.40 1.26 -11.67
CA ASP A 158 14.24 2.08 -11.99
C ASP A 158 13.14 1.92 -10.93
N LYS A 159 12.12 2.78 -10.99
CA LYS A 159 10.94 2.69 -10.13
C LYS A 159 10.28 1.32 -10.30
N GLY A 160 10.08 0.63 -9.18
CA GLY A 160 9.47 -0.71 -9.16
C GLY A 160 10.46 -1.87 -9.23
N ASP A 161 11.76 -1.59 -9.41
CA ASP A 161 12.80 -2.61 -9.30
C ASP A 161 13.01 -3.03 -7.84
N VAL A 162 13.32 -4.32 -7.66
CA VAL A 162 13.66 -4.89 -6.36
C VAL A 162 15.17 -4.89 -6.23
N VAL A 163 15.68 -4.16 -5.23
CA VAL A 163 17.11 -4.14 -4.90
C VAL A 163 17.37 -5.15 -3.79
N LEU A 164 18.38 -5.99 -3.95
CA LEU A 164 18.76 -6.98 -2.96
C LEU A 164 20.04 -6.54 -2.23
N GLU A 165 20.01 -6.58 -0.91
CA GLU A 165 21.19 -6.50 -0.06
C GLU A 165 21.71 -7.91 0.17
N VAL A 166 23.01 -8.10 -0.08
CA VAL A 166 23.71 -9.36 0.20
C VAL A 166 24.36 -9.23 1.56
N GLU A 167 23.97 -10.10 2.49
CA GLU A 167 24.59 -10.18 3.79
C GLU A 167 25.91 -10.95 3.72
N SER A 168 26.80 -10.72 4.70
CA SER A 168 28.10 -11.42 4.79
C SER A 168 27.96 -12.94 4.92
N SER A 169 26.82 -13.42 5.40
CA SER A 169 26.44 -14.84 5.45
C SER A 169 26.03 -15.43 4.10
N GLY A 170 25.96 -14.62 3.03
CA GLY A 170 25.48 -15.04 1.71
C GLY A 170 23.95 -15.08 1.59
N SER A 171 23.22 -14.69 2.64
CA SER A 171 21.76 -14.48 2.59
C SER A 171 21.43 -13.17 1.87
N PHE A 172 20.25 -13.12 1.25
CA PHE A 172 19.75 -11.93 0.56
C PHE A 172 18.56 -11.34 1.33
N LYS A 173 18.51 -10.02 1.42
CA LYS A 173 17.36 -9.27 1.92
C LYS A 173 16.87 -8.28 0.88
N VAL A 174 15.56 -8.09 0.77
CA VAL A 174 15.01 -7.02 -0.06
C VAL A 174 15.30 -5.69 0.64
N LEU A 175 15.95 -4.78 -0.06
CA LEU A 175 16.10 -3.40 0.37
C LEU A 175 14.75 -2.70 0.26
N GLU A 176 14.01 -2.69 1.35
CA GLU A 176 12.79 -1.89 1.45
C GLU A 176 13.15 -0.41 1.53
N ASN A 177 12.55 0.41 0.67
CA ASN A 177 12.61 1.86 0.80
C ASN A 177 11.96 2.28 2.13
N GLY A 178 12.78 2.36 3.17
CA GLY A 178 12.46 3.03 4.42
C GLY A 178 12.04 2.13 5.58
N ARG A 179 12.96 1.99 6.54
CA ARG A 179 12.78 2.17 8.00
C ARG A 179 14.17 2.00 8.63
N ASN A 180 14.99 3.03 8.83
CA ASN A 180 14.85 4.08 9.84
C ASN A 180 15.77 5.29 9.55
N THR A 181 15.41 6.15 8.60
CA THR A 181 15.66 7.61 8.66
C THR A 181 14.97 8.30 7.48
N PRO A 182 14.40 9.51 7.66
CA PRO A 182 13.71 10.21 6.58
C PRO A 182 14.71 10.78 5.57
N ILE A 183 14.51 10.52 4.28
CA ILE A 183 14.99 11.43 3.23
C ILE A 183 13.92 12.50 3.07
N SER A 184 13.89 13.44 4.01
CA SER A 184 13.12 14.67 3.93
C SER A 184 14.10 15.83 4.01
N TYR A 185 14.80 16.13 2.91
CA TYR A 185 15.34 17.46 2.59
C TYR A 185 15.63 17.49 1.08
N LEU A 186 14.59 17.81 0.32
CA LEU A 186 14.67 18.34 -1.05
C LEU A 186 13.57 19.40 -1.20
N GLU A 187 13.75 20.49 -0.47
CA GLU A 187 13.72 21.86 -1.01
C GLU A 187 15.02 22.53 -0.56
#